data_AF-Q8SU32-F1
#
_entry.id   AF-Q8SU32-F1
#
_cell.length_a   1.000
_cell.length_b   1.000
_cell.length_c   1.000
_cell.angle_alpha   90.00
_cell.angle_beta   90.00
_cell.angle_gamma   90.00
#
_symmetry.space_group_name_H-M   'P 1'
#
loop_
_entity.id
_entity.type
_entity.pdbx_description
1 polymer ?
#
loop_
_entity_poly.entity_id
_entity_poly.type
_entity_poly.pdbx_seq_one_letter_code
_entity_poly.pdbx_strand_id
1 'polypeptide(L)'
;MFLMTSTPLLLVIGLVREGLALASEYNFGGFEADPACTKDDKIYLVSMYAHFDRGTIDAIFSAFSDCKDEREAVEHYLKSRVIGPYNDYLSKFKVKIGFDAKDYDVNELVPTKRFDSSCELVEPVGTRTSAVHNHLLNTYKDRKIGIHLFLWSCPTHNENIMDKIVIGEPKECARSIGVLWRGTEETIDFIKSGISEAISGAKDLFLNQGFPSPRDEDKLSYVCQHVDTCIASKPSVNGAIIFGIDETSDDAISTHIDVDTHPSDVYIPPQRGARAQRVIYVNEPSDSVDDECKY
;
A
#
# COMPACT_ATOMS: atom_id res chain seq x y z
N MET A 1 79.14 -9.48 -6.07
CA MET A 1 78.79 -8.39 -5.14
C MET A 1 77.31 -8.07 -5.32
N PHE A 2 76.43 -8.92 -4.82
CA PHE A 2 74.99 -8.64 -4.63
C PHE A 2 74.53 -9.56 -3.49
N LEU A 3 74.49 -8.98 -2.30
CA LEU A 3 73.95 -9.58 -1.08
C LEU A 3 72.44 -9.28 -1.06
N MET A 4 71.67 -10.33 -0.79
CA MET A 4 70.46 -10.39 0.04
C MET A 4 69.43 -9.27 -0.15
N THR A 5 68.18 -9.59 -0.48
CA THR A 5 67.22 -9.96 0.57
C THR A 5 66.19 -10.99 0.11
N SER A 6 66.10 -12.08 0.86
CA SER A 6 65.02 -13.06 0.84
C SER A 6 63.84 -12.55 1.68
N THR A 7 62.70 -12.27 1.07
CA THR A 7 61.44 -12.03 1.78
C THR A 7 60.74 -13.37 2.00
N PRO A 8 60.45 -13.77 3.26
CA PRO A 8 59.97 -15.12 3.57
C PRO A 8 58.47 -15.24 3.29
N LEU A 9 58.14 -16.18 2.40
CA LEU A 9 56.79 -16.67 2.14
C LEU A 9 56.40 -17.65 3.27
N LEU A 10 56.11 -17.14 4.47
CA LEU A 10 55.71 -17.96 5.62
C LEU A 10 54.18 -18.01 5.75
N LEU A 11 53.64 -19.14 5.28
CA LEU A 11 52.52 -19.89 5.84
C LEU A 11 51.51 -19.11 6.71
N VAL A 12 50.44 -18.64 6.07
CA VAL A 12 49.12 -18.54 6.72
C VAL A 12 48.40 -19.87 6.47
N ILE A 13 48.91 -20.96 7.05
CA ILE A 13 48.21 -22.24 7.16
C ILE A 13 48.23 -22.60 8.64
N GLY A 14 47.23 -22.14 9.38
CA GLY A 14 47.20 -22.42 10.81
C GLY A 14 46.07 -21.79 11.62
N LEU A 15 44.90 -21.46 11.03
CA LEU A 15 43.76 -20.96 11.81
C LEU A 15 42.38 -21.42 11.29
N VAL A 16 42.29 -22.50 10.52
CA VAL A 16 41.00 -23.06 10.05
C VAL A 16 40.64 -24.37 10.77
N ARG A 17 41.06 -24.56 12.03
CA ARG A 17 40.71 -25.79 12.78
C ARG A 17 39.97 -25.62 14.10
N GLU A 18 39.59 -24.42 14.50
CA GLU A 18 38.72 -24.23 15.68
C GLU A 18 37.39 -23.51 15.39
N GLY A 19 37.13 -23.10 14.14
CA GLY A 19 35.88 -22.42 13.78
C GLY A 19 34.70 -23.33 13.40
N LEU A 20 34.94 -24.62 13.09
CA LEU A 20 33.90 -25.50 12.54
C LEU A 20 33.25 -26.45 13.56
N ALA A 21 33.58 -26.34 14.85
CA ALA A 21 33.00 -27.20 15.89
C ALA A 21 31.89 -26.54 16.73
N LEU A 22 31.48 -25.30 16.42
CA LEU A 22 30.36 -24.63 17.13
C LEU A 22 29.11 -24.38 16.29
N ALA A 23 29.07 -24.84 15.03
CA ALA A 23 27.90 -24.65 14.17
C ALA A 23 26.90 -25.83 14.18
N SER A 24 27.06 -26.84 15.04
CA SER A 24 26.23 -28.06 15.00
C SER A 24 25.23 -28.24 16.16
N GLU A 25 25.17 -27.33 17.16
CA GLU A 25 24.24 -27.49 18.29
C GLU A 25 23.46 -26.22 18.62
N TYR A 26 22.91 -25.57 17.59
CA TYR A 26 21.72 -24.75 17.76
C TYR A 26 20.70 -25.09 16.68
N ASN A 27 20.14 -26.29 16.80
CA ASN A 27 18.76 -26.55 16.38
C ASN A 27 17.84 -25.72 17.31
N PHE A 28 17.81 -24.40 17.11
CA PHE A 28 16.61 -23.65 17.50
C PHE A 28 15.50 -24.20 16.62
N GLY A 29 14.64 -25.03 17.22
CA GLY A 29 13.37 -25.41 16.61
C GLY A 29 12.72 -24.17 16.03
N GLY A 30 12.29 -24.28 14.77
CA GLY A 30 11.94 -23.17 13.88
C GLY A 30 11.18 -22.05 14.57
N PHE A 31 11.92 -21.07 15.08
CA PHE A 31 11.39 -19.74 15.28
C PHE A 31 11.13 -19.22 13.88
N GLU A 32 9.92 -19.44 13.37
CA GLU A 32 9.40 -18.54 12.34
C GLU A 32 9.60 -17.13 12.89
N ALA A 33 10.43 -16.36 12.21
CA ALA A 33 10.62 -14.97 12.56
C ALA A 33 9.25 -14.32 12.50
N ASP A 34 8.80 -13.76 13.63
CA ASP A 34 7.54 -13.02 13.69
C ASP A 34 7.55 -11.96 12.58
N PRO A 35 6.66 -12.06 11.57
CA PRO A 35 6.67 -11.16 10.44
C PRO A 35 6.17 -9.76 10.84
N ALA A 36 5.67 -9.57 12.06
CA ALA A 36 5.17 -8.29 12.53
C ALA A 36 6.23 -7.18 12.44
N CYS A 37 5.86 -6.07 11.80
CA CYS A 37 6.72 -4.90 11.69
C CYS A 37 6.88 -4.17 13.03
N THR A 38 6.07 -4.50 14.04
CA THR A 38 6.13 -3.91 15.39
C THR A 38 6.03 -5.00 16.47
N LYS A 39 6.71 -4.76 17.60
CA LYS A 39 6.69 -5.67 18.76
C LYS A 39 5.54 -5.41 19.74
N ASP A 40 5.02 -4.18 19.77
CA ASP A 40 3.95 -3.75 20.69
C ASP A 40 2.57 -3.92 20.02
N ASP A 41 1.49 -3.50 20.68
CA ASP A 41 0.12 -3.44 20.14
C ASP A 41 -0.08 -2.30 19.11
N LYS A 42 1.00 -1.95 18.39
CA LYS A 42 1.05 -0.89 17.39
C LYS A 42 0.77 -1.48 16.02
N ILE A 43 -0.07 -0.81 15.25
CA ILE A 43 -0.33 -1.13 13.85
C ILE A 43 0.12 0.06 13.02
N TYR A 44 0.79 -0.21 11.91
CA TYR A 44 1.03 0.80 10.89
C TYR A 44 -0.20 0.91 10.00
N LEU A 45 -0.80 2.09 9.97
CA LEU A 45 -1.84 2.43 9.02
C LEU A 45 -1.22 3.19 7.87
N VAL A 46 -1.18 2.59 6.68
CA VAL A 46 -0.73 3.23 5.44
C VAL A 46 -1.94 3.94 4.81
N SER A 47 -1.78 5.21 4.46
CA SER A 47 -2.83 5.98 3.77
C SER A 47 -2.70 5.82 2.25
N MET A 48 -3.82 5.48 1.60
CA MET A 48 -3.92 5.39 0.15
C MET A 48 -5.03 6.32 -0.37
N TYR A 49 -4.73 7.15 -1.36
CA TYR A 49 -5.70 8.04 -2.00
C TYR A 49 -6.17 7.41 -3.31
N ALA A 50 -7.46 7.14 -3.44
CA ALA A 50 -8.00 6.43 -4.59
C ALA A 50 -8.70 7.38 -5.55
N HIS A 51 -8.32 7.29 -6.83
CA HIS A 51 -8.83 8.11 -7.91
C HIS A 51 -9.21 7.23 -9.11
N PHE A 52 -10.27 7.63 -9.80
CA PHE A 52 -10.96 6.86 -10.82
C PHE A 52 -11.26 7.80 -11.97
N ASP A 53 -11.09 7.31 -13.19
CA ASP A 53 -11.63 8.01 -14.34
C ASP A 53 -13.16 7.79 -14.45
N ARG A 54 -13.81 8.64 -15.24
CA ARG A 54 -15.27 8.64 -15.34
C ARG A 54 -15.83 7.29 -15.80
N GLY A 55 -15.18 6.64 -16.77
CA GLY A 55 -15.62 5.33 -17.26
C GLY A 55 -15.55 4.25 -16.19
N THR A 56 -14.54 4.30 -15.31
CA THR A 56 -14.46 3.37 -14.17
C THR A 56 -15.53 3.67 -13.11
N ILE A 57 -15.77 4.95 -12.79
CA ILE A 57 -16.82 5.36 -11.86
C ILE A 57 -18.18 4.85 -12.34
N ASP A 58 -18.52 5.12 -13.61
CA ASP A 58 -19.78 4.68 -14.21
C ASP A 58 -19.91 3.15 -14.20
N ALA A 59 -18.81 2.42 -14.44
CA ALA A 59 -18.80 0.95 -14.41
C ALA A 59 -19.00 0.39 -12.99
N ILE A 60 -18.34 0.97 -11.99
CA ILE A 60 -18.52 0.57 -10.58
C ILE A 60 -19.96 0.87 -10.15
N PHE A 61 -20.44 2.09 -10.38
CA PHE A 61 -21.80 2.47 -9.98
C PHE A 61 -22.87 1.60 -10.67
N SER A 62 -22.65 1.23 -11.94
CA SER A 62 -23.54 0.28 -12.63
C SER A 62 -23.52 -1.13 -12.02
N ALA A 63 -22.42 -1.56 -11.42
CA ALA A 63 -22.29 -2.87 -10.78
C ALA A 63 -22.78 -2.88 -9.32
N PHE A 64 -22.96 -1.70 -8.72
CA PHE A 64 -23.42 -1.51 -7.35
C PHE A 64 -24.59 -0.53 -7.36
N SER A 65 -25.59 -0.79 -8.21
CA SER A 65 -26.68 0.16 -8.51
C SER A 65 -27.63 0.43 -7.35
N ASP A 66 -27.55 -0.38 -6.29
CA ASP A 66 -28.34 -0.22 -5.06
C ASP A 66 -27.72 0.82 -4.11
N CYS A 67 -26.52 1.32 -4.40
CA CYS A 67 -25.90 2.45 -3.68
C CYS A 67 -26.67 3.76 -3.96
N LYS A 68 -26.67 4.68 -2.99
CA LYS A 68 -27.37 5.96 -3.09
C LYS A 68 -26.72 6.87 -4.15
N ASP A 69 -25.40 6.83 -4.25
CA ASP A 69 -24.63 7.60 -5.22
C ASP A 69 -23.34 6.88 -5.67
N GLU A 70 -22.69 7.48 -6.67
CA GLU A 70 -21.45 6.97 -7.27
C GLU A 70 -20.30 6.88 -6.25
N ARG A 71 -20.24 7.81 -5.29
CA ARG A 71 -19.18 7.83 -4.29
C ARG A 71 -19.34 6.67 -3.32
N GLU A 72 -20.54 6.44 -2.83
CA GLU A 72 -20.84 5.29 -1.96
C GLU A 72 -20.51 3.97 -2.67
N ALA A 73 -20.80 3.85 -3.98
CA ALA A 73 -20.43 2.67 -4.76
C ALA A 73 -18.91 2.45 -4.87
N VAL A 74 -18.15 3.52 -5.10
CA VAL A 74 -16.69 3.48 -5.16
C VAL A 74 -16.10 3.10 -3.79
N GLU A 75 -16.54 3.75 -2.72
CA GLU A 75 -16.10 3.46 -1.35
C GLU A 75 -16.47 2.02 -0.97
N HIS A 76 -17.68 1.57 -1.29
CA HIS A 76 -18.15 0.22 -1.05
C HIS A 76 -17.35 -0.84 -1.82
N TYR A 77 -17.07 -0.62 -3.11
CA TYR A 77 -16.22 -1.49 -3.92
C TYR A 77 -14.82 -1.64 -3.31
N LEU A 78 -14.17 -0.51 -2.98
CA LEU A 78 -12.85 -0.55 -2.33
C LEU A 78 -12.90 -1.25 -0.98
N LYS A 79 -13.84 -0.88 -0.10
CA LYS A 79 -13.93 -1.41 1.26
C LYS A 79 -14.19 -2.92 1.25
N SER A 80 -15.26 -3.35 0.60
CA SER A 80 -15.77 -4.72 0.69
C SER A 80 -14.98 -5.71 -0.17
N ARG A 81 -14.49 -5.29 -1.35
CA ARG A 81 -13.90 -6.20 -2.34
C ARG A 81 -12.37 -6.17 -2.36
N VAL A 82 -11.77 -5.04 -2.03
CA VAL A 82 -10.33 -4.81 -2.21
C VAL A 82 -9.61 -4.71 -0.87
N ILE A 83 -9.86 -3.65 -0.10
CA ILE A 83 -9.09 -3.24 1.07
C ILE A 83 -9.37 -4.11 2.28
N GLY A 84 -10.62 -4.50 2.54
CA GLY A 84 -10.95 -5.43 3.62
C GLY A 84 -10.17 -6.75 3.49
N PRO A 85 -10.37 -7.53 2.40
CA PRO A 85 -9.64 -8.78 2.21
C PRO A 85 -8.11 -8.64 2.16
N TYR A 86 -7.60 -7.50 1.69
CA TYR A 86 -6.16 -7.24 1.68
C TYR A 86 -5.61 -6.91 3.07
N ASN A 87 -6.38 -6.21 3.91
CA ASN A 87 -6.02 -5.93 5.29
C ASN A 87 -6.02 -7.20 6.15
N ASP A 88 -6.95 -8.13 5.91
CA ASP A 88 -6.93 -9.45 6.57
C ASP A 88 -5.60 -10.16 6.32
N TYR A 89 -5.08 -10.04 5.09
CA TYR A 89 -3.80 -10.62 4.73
C TYR A 89 -2.60 -9.86 5.31
N LEU A 90 -2.66 -8.52 5.39
CA LEU A 90 -1.59 -7.70 5.97
C LEU A 90 -1.55 -7.71 7.50
N SER A 91 -2.61 -8.16 8.16
CA SER A 91 -2.75 -8.19 9.62
C SER A 91 -1.56 -8.85 10.33
N LYS A 92 -1.02 -9.95 9.77
CA LYS A 92 0.16 -10.64 10.30
C LYS A 92 1.43 -9.78 10.35
N PHE A 93 1.52 -8.76 9.50
CA PHE A 93 2.62 -7.79 9.52
C PHE A 93 2.35 -6.61 10.48
N LYS A 94 1.19 -6.58 11.14
CA LYS A 94 0.65 -5.40 11.86
C LYS A 94 0.62 -4.16 10.98
N VAL A 95 0.20 -4.34 9.73
CA VAL A 95 -0.01 -3.26 8.76
C VAL A 95 -1.45 -3.31 8.28
N LYS A 96 -2.08 -2.15 8.14
CA LYS A 96 -3.38 -1.96 7.49
C LYS A 96 -3.27 -0.84 6.46
N ILE A 97 -4.03 -0.95 5.38
CA ILE A 97 -4.25 0.11 4.42
C ILE A 97 -5.57 0.80 4.80
N GLY A 98 -5.50 2.10 5.05
CA GLY A 98 -6.65 2.99 5.03
C GLY A 98 -6.75 3.64 3.66
N PHE A 99 -7.96 3.92 3.18
CA PHE A 99 -8.14 4.62 1.91
C PHE A 99 -8.96 5.90 2.08
N ASP A 100 -8.70 6.87 1.21
CA ASP A 100 -9.42 8.14 1.09
C ASP A 100 -9.88 8.31 -0.36
N ALA A 101 -11.19 8.50 -0.55
CA ALA A 101 -11.84 8.70 -1.84
C ALA A 101 -12.59 10.06 -1.89
N LYS A 102 -12.11 11.09 -1.16
CA LYS A 102 -12.71 12.44 -1.19
C LYS A 102 -12.71 13.03 -2.60
N ASP A 103 -11.53 13.02 -3.24
CA ASP A 103 -11.29 13.55 -4.58
C ASP A 103 -11.16 12.38 -5.57
N TYR A 104 -12.15 11.50 -5.55
CA TYR A 104 -12.10 10.23 -6.29
C TYR A 104 -12.22 10.39 -7.80
N ASP A 105 -12.80 11.46 -8.34
CA ASP A 105 -12.76 11.72 -9.79
C ASP A 105 -11.42 12.36 -10.16
N VAL A 106 -10.62 11.65 -10.96
CA VAL A 106 -9.33 12.15 -11.47
C VAL A 106 -9.45 13.52 -12.15
N ASN A 107 -10.59 13.80 -12.79
CA ASN A 107 -10.80 15.05 -13.50
C ASN A 107 -10.87 16.27 -12.57
N GLU A 108 -11.18 16.06 -11.29
CA GLU A 108 -11.16 17.09 -10.26
C GLU A 108 -9.75 17.34 -9.74
N LEU A 109 -8.92 16.28 -9.68
CA LEU A 109 -7.54 16.35 -9.20
C LEU A 109 -6.60 17.02 -10.20
N VAL A 110 -6.71 16.71 -11.50
CA VAL A 110 -5.77 17.17 -12.52
C VAL A 110 -6.48 17.99 -13.58
N PRO A 111 -6.25 19.32 -13.65
CA PRO A 111 -6.89 20.22 -14.62
C PRO A 111 -6.26 20.09 -16.03
N THR A 112 -6.05 18.87 -16.50
CA THR A 112 -5.57 18.60 -17.86
C THR A 112 -6.73 18.68 -18.86
N LYS A 113 -6.42 19.03 -20.11
CA LYS A 113 -7.32 18.68 -21.24
C LYS A 113 -7.55 17.18 -21.10
N ARG A 114 -8.81 16.79 -20.82
CA ARG A 114 -9.28 15.44 -20.54
C ARG A 114 -8.40 14.39 -21.23
N PHE A 115 -7.89 13.42 -20.47
CA PHE A 115 -7.15 12.31 -21.05
C PHE A 115 -7.96 11.72 -22.22
N ASP A 116 -7.29 11.45 -23.34
CA ASP A 116 -7.95 10.86 -24.51
C ASP A 116 -8.56 9.52 -24.10
N SER A 117 -9.90 9.46 -24.05
CA SER A 117 -10.64 8.29 -23.61
C SER A 117 -10.56 7.13 -24.59
N SER A 118 -10.12 7.34 -25.83
CA SER A 118 -10.04 6.26 -26.84
C SER A 118 -8.97 5.23 -26.52
N CYS A 119 -7.87 5.62 -25.86
CA CYS A 119 -6.69 4.77 -25.63
C CYS A 119 -6.05 4.20 -26.92
N GLU A 120 -6.34 4.76 -28.09
CA GLU A 120 -5.92 4.18 -29.38
C GLU A 120 -4.45 4.41 -29.73
N LEU A 121 -3.85 5.49 -29.20
CA LEU A 121 -2.59 6.04 -29.73
C LEU A 121 -1.37 5.84 -28.81
N VAL A 122 -1.58 5.49 -27.54
CA VAL A 122 -0.53 5.44 -26.51
C VAL A 122 -0.84 4.34 -25.50
N GLU A 123 0.19 3.81 -24.83
CA GLU A 123 0.02 2.99 -23.63
C GLU A 123 -0.56 3.90 -22.52
N PRO A 124 -1.87 3.80 -22.23
CA PRO A 124 -2.60 4.84 -21.55
C PRO A 124 -2.38 4.79 -20.05
N VAL A 125 -2.19 3.60 -19.47
CA VAL A 125 -2.04 3.42 -18.02
C VAL A 125 -0.74 4.06 -17.57
N GLY A 126 0.38 3.71 -18.17
CA GLY A 126 1.68 4.26 -17.80
C GLY A 126 1.82 5.73 -18.14
N THR A 127 1.31 6.17 -19.29
CA THR A 127 1.33 7.60 -19.67
C THR A 127 0.51 8.46 -18.69
N ARG A 128 -0.74 8.07 -18.40
CA ARG A 128 -1.63 8.82 -17.50
C ARG A 128 -1.12 8.79 -16.07
N THR A 129 -0.71 7.62 -15.58
CA THR A 129 -0.15 7.45 -14.23
C THR A 129 1.11 8.28 -14.04
N SER A 130 2.00 8.31 -15.03
CA SER A 130 3.19 9.17 -15.00
C SER A 130 2.84 10.66 -15.02
N ALA A 131 1.84 11.06 -15.79
CA ALA A 131 1.39 12.45 -15.86
C ALA A 131 0.82 12.93 -14.52
N VAL A 132 -0.08 12.15 -13.89
CA VAL A 132 -0.68 12.50 -12.60
C VAL A 132 0.34 12.41 -11.47
N HIS A 133 1.24 11.43 -11.47
CA HIS A 133 2.32 11.32 -10.50
C HIS A 133 3.22 12.57 -10.52
N ASN A 134 3.65 12.99 -11.71
CA ASN A 134 4.45 14.20 -11.87
C ASN A 134 3.67 15.46 -11.51
N HIS A 135 2.37 15.52 -11.80
CA HIS A 135 1.53 16.63 -11.37
C HIS A 135 1.52 16.75 -9.84
N LEU A 136 1.23 15.67 -9.12
CA LEU A 136 1.19 15.66 -7.66
C LEU A 136 2.54 16.05 -7.06
N LEU A 137 3.64 15.48 -7.55
CA LEU A 137 4.99 15.84 -7.08
C LEU A 137 5.34 17.32 -7.30
N ASN A 138 4.76 17.97 -8.30
CA ASN A 138 4.97 19.39 -8.56
C ASN A 138 4.03 20.28 -7.73
N THR A 139 2.85 19.78 -7.38
CA THR A 139 1.87 20.48 -6.54
C THR A 139 2.29 20.48 -5.07
N TYR A 140 2.78 19.36 -4.55
CA TYR A 140 3.22 19.23 -3.15
C TYR A 140 4.71 19.56 -3.00
N LYS A 141 5.03 20.67 -2.32
CA LYS A 141 6.40 21.24 -2.23
C LYS A 141 7.44 20.30 -1.62
N ASP A 142 7.02 19.48 -0.67
CA ASP A 142 7.89 18.51 0.01
C ASP A 142 7.93 17.16 -0.72
N ARG A 143 7.21 17.02 -1.85
CA ARG A 143 7.11 15.80 -2.66
C ARG A 143 6.58 14.58 -1.90
N LYS A 144 5.94 14.81 -0.75
CA LYS A 144 5.30 13.75 0.03
C LYS A 144 3.83 13.72 -0.36
N ILE A 145 3.51 12.77 -1.23
CA ILE A 145 2.14 12.58 -1.72
C ILE A 145 1.52 11.29 -1.14
N GLY A 146 2.31 10.42 -0.51
CA GLY A 146 1.85 9.10 -0.08
C GLY A 146 1.62 8.16 -1.26
N ILE A 147 0.67 7.25 -1.09
CA ILE A 147 0.30 6.26 -2.11
C ILE A 147 -0.99 6.71 -2.77
N HIS A 148 -0.96 6.90 -4.08
CA HIS A 148 -2.15 7.17 -4.87
C HIS A 148 -2.47 5.98 -5.77
N LEU A 149 -3.73 5.55 -5.79
CA LEU A 149 -4.28 4.56 -6.72
C LEU A 149 -5.07 5.29 -7.80
N PHE A 150 -4.83 4.93 -9.06
CA PHE A 150 -5.52 5.46 -10.23
C PHE A 150 -6.10 4.31 -11.05
N LEU A 151 -7.43 4.25 -11.17
CA LEU A 151 -8.09 3.34 -12.10
C LEU A 151 -8.40 4.04 -13.42
N TRP A 152 -7.94 3.41 -14.50
CA TRP A 152 -8.09 3.92 -15.85
C TRP A 152 -8.95 2.98 -16.68
N SER A 153 -10.01 3.50 -17.27
CA SER A 153 -10.80 2.79 -18.27
C SER A 153 -10.25 3.06 -19.68
N CYS A 154 -10.36 2.02 -20.52
CA CYS A 154 -10.07 2.09 -21.95
C CYS A 154 -11.11 1.27 -22.72
N PRO A 155 -11.84 1.88 -23.67
CA PRO A 155 -12.87 1.18 -24.44
C PRO A 155 -12.30 0.30 -25.56
N THR A 156 -11.01 0.39 -25.87
CA THR A 156 -10.41 -0.31 -27.01
C THR A 156 -10.08 -1.76 -26.70
N HIS A 157 -10.39 -2.64 -27.66
CA HIS A 157 -10.15 -4.09 -27.58
C HIS A 157 -8.68 -4.53 -27.60
N ASN A 158 -7.72 -3.59 -27.59
CA ASN A 158 -6.29 -3.94 -27.62
C ASN A 158 -5.68 -4.11 -26.22
N GLU A 159 -6.51 -4.51 -25.25
CA GLU A 159 -6.17 -4.68 -23.84
C GLU A 159 -4.98 -5.59 -23.58
N ASN A 160 -4.76 -6.60 -24.45
CA ASN A 160 -3.67 -7.56 -24.29
C ASN A 160 -2.28 -6.94 -24.49
N ILE A 161 -2.19 -5.72 -25.03
CA ILE A 161 -0.91 -5.03 -25.27
C ILE A 161 -0.65 -3.97 -24.18
N MET A 162 -1.65 -3.62 -23.37
CA MET A 162 -1.53 -2.59 -22.35
C MET A 162 -1.02 -3.16 -21.02
N ASP A 163 -0.19 -2.39 -20.33
CA ASP A 163 0.22 -2.74 -18.97
C ASP A 163 -1.00 -2.67 -18.05
N LYS A 164 -1.25 -3.76 -17.33
CA LYS A 164 -2.40 -3.87 -16.41
C LYS A 164 -2.18 -3.08 -15.13
N ILE A 165 -0.93 -3.01 -14.71
CA ILE A 165 -0.47 -2.35 -13.48
C ILE A 165 0.80 -1.58 -13.85
N VAL A 166 0.85 -0.29 -13.51
CA VAL A 166 2.05 0.53 -13.64
C VAL A 166 2.30 1.23 -12.31
N ILE A 167 3.48 1.03 -11.74
CA ILE A 167 3.93 1.81 -10.59
C ILE A 167 4.78 2.98 -11.10
N GLY A 168 4.29 4.20 -10.88
CA GLY A 168 5.05 5.42 -11.15
C GLY A 168 6.38 5.40 -10.40
N GLU A 169 7.41 5.99 -11.02
CA GLU A 169 8.79 5.91 -10.52
C GLU A 169 8.88 6.32 -9.04
N PRO A 170 9.22 5.38 -8.14
CA PRO A 170 9.29 5.63 -6.70
C PRO A 170 10.21 6.83 -6.35
N LYS A 171 9.68 7.85 -5.67
CA LYS A 171 10.49 8.91 -5.04
C LYS A 171 10.23 8.92 -3.55
N GLU A 172 11.20 8.46 -2.76
CA GLU A 172 11.06 8.29 -1.32
C GLU A 172 9.82 7.42 -1.00
N CYS A 173 8.77 8.03 -0.45
CA CYS A 173 7.49 7.40 -0.08
C CYS A 173 6.35 7.71 -1.05
N ALA A 174 6.58 8.55 -2.06
CA ALA A 174 5.62 8.84 -3.11
C ALA A 174 5.47 7.63 -4.02
N ARG A 175 4.25 7.09 -4.13
CA ARG A 175 3.88 6.02 -5.06
C ARG A 175 2.61 6.40 -5.80
N SER A 176 2.57 6.09 -7.09
CA SER A 176 1.33 6.15 -7.87
C SER A 176 1.13 4.81 -8.56
N ILE A 177 0.00 4.19 -8.30
CA ILE A 177 -0.39 2.89 -8.82
C ILE A 177 -1.41 3.16 -9.91
N GLY A 178 -1.05 2.93 -11.16
CA GLY A 178 -1.97 2.91 -12.29
C GLY A 178 -2.49 1.51 -12.51
N VAL A 179 -3.81 1.34 -12.62
CA VAL A 179 -4.42 0.05 -12.93
C VAL A 179 -5.39 0.21 -14.10
N LEU A 180 -5.31 -0.71 -15.06
CA LEU A 180 -6.29 -0.83 -16.14
C LEU A 180 -7.57 -1.49 -15.59
N TRP A 181 -8.70 -0.80 -15.72
CA TRP A 181 -10.00 -1.40 -15.44
C TRP A 181 -10.34 -2.48 -16.48
N ARG A 182 -10.53 -3.72 -16.01
CA ARG A 182 -10.94 -4.87 -16.84
C ARG A 182 -12.20 -5.55 -16.30
N GLY A 183 -13.12 -4.74 -15.79
CA GLY A 183 -14.30 -5.20 -15.08
C GLY A 183 -14.03 -5.46 -13.60
N THR A 184 -15.12 -5.55 -12.82
CA THR A 184 -15.08 -5.51 -11.36
C THR A 184 -14.23 -6.62 -10.75
N GLU A 185 -14.37 -7.87 -11.22
CA GLU A 185 -13.68 -9.01 -10.61
C GLU A 185 -12.19 -9.05 -10.94
N GLU A 186 -11.80 -8.91 -12.22
CA GLU A 186 -10.38 -8.96 -12.61
C GLU A 186 -9.58 -7.81 -12.01
N THR A 187 -10.21 -6.63 -11.88
CA THR A 187 -9.50 -5.43 -11.39
C THR A 187 -9.17 -5.52 -9.90
N ILE A 188 -9.90 -6.30 -9.11
CA ILE A 188 -9.59 -6.51 -7.68
C ILE A 188 -8.16 -7.07 -7.50
N ASP A 189 -7.81 -8.10 -8.27
CA ASP A 189 -6.49 -8.74 -8.21
C ASP A 189 -5.38 -7.80 -8.69
N PHE A 190 -5.69 -6.94 -9.68
CA PHE A 190 -4.76 -5.93 -10.16
C PHE A 190 -4.48 -4.86 -9.11
N ILE A 191 -5.51 -4.41 -8.39
CA ILE A 191 -5.34 -3.42 -7.32
C ILE A 191 -4.52 -4.03 -6.18
N LYS A 192 -4.85 -5.24 -5.71
CA LYS A 192 -4.08 -5.91 -4.64
C LYS A 192 -2.61 -6.13 -5.02
N SER A 193 -2.36 -6.55 -6.26
CA SER A 193 -1.00 -6.71 -6.79
C SER A 193 -0.28 -5.36 -6.91
N GLY A 194 -0.96 -4.31 -7.35
CA GLY A 194 -0.40 -2.95 -7.43
C GLY A 194 -0.06 -2.36 -6.07
N ILE A 195 -0.92 -2.55 -5.07
CA ILE A 195 -0.63 -2.15 -3.68
C ILE A 195 0.59 -2.91 -3.16
N SER A 196 0.62 -4.23 -3.37
CA SER A 196 1.75 -5.08 -2.97
C SER A 196 3.07 -4.59 -3.59
N GLU A 197 3.06 -4.31 -4.89
CA GLU A 197 4.24 -3.80 -5.59
C GLU A 197 4.65 -2.43 -5.05
N ALA A 198 3.70 -1.55 -4.72
CA ALA A 198 4.00 -0.23 -4.20
C ALA A 198 4.68 -0.24 -2.82
N ILE A 199 4.24 -1.15 -1.93
CA ILE A 199 4.72 -1.21 -0.53
C ILE A 199 5.86 -2.21 -0.32
N SER A 200 6.03 -3.19 -1.19
CA SER A 200 7.06 -4.24 -1.03
C SER A 200 7.98 -4.41 -2.24
N GLY A 201 7.62 -3.87 -3.40
CA GLY A 201 8.29 -4.15 -4.68
C GLY A 201 7.96 -5.53 -5.26
N ALA A 202 7.17 -6.35 -4.58
CA ALA A 202 6.76 -7.67 -5.07
C ALA A 202 5.66 -7.53 -6.13
N LYS A 203 5.97 -8.03 -7.33
CA LYS A 203 5.04 -7.99 -8.47
C LYS A 203 4.12 -9.21 -8.50
N ASP A 204 2.93 -9.00 -9.06
CA ASP A 204 2.01 -10.05 -9.49
C ASP A 204 1.55 -11.04 -8.40
N LEU A 205 1.57 -10.63 -7.13
CA LEU A 205 1.33 -11.53 -6.00
C LEU A 205 -0.10 -12.10 -5.94
N PHE A 206 -1.08 -11.37 -6.46
CA PHE A 206 -2.49 -11.76 -6.41
C PHE A 206 -3.04 -12.13 -7.79
N LEU A 207 -2.21 -12.11 -8.85
CA LEU A 207 -2.71 -12.40 -10.19
C LEU A 207 -3.15 -13.87 -10.31
N ASN A 208 -4.44 -14.09 -10.60
CA ASN A 208 -5.06 -15.40 -10.75
C ASN A 208 -5.13 -16.24 -9.46
N GLN A 209 -4.92 -15.62 -8.30
CA GLN A 209 -4.93 -16.31 -7.00
C GLN A 209 -5.56 -15.38 -5.95
N GLY A 210 -6.47 -15.89 -5.12
CA GLY A 210 -7.09 -15.08 -4.07
C GLY A 210 -6.08 -14.56 -3.03
N PHE A 211 -5.03 -15.34 -2.74
CA PHE A 211 -3.93 -14.97 -1.85
C PHE A 211 -2.58 -15.51 -2.36
N PRO A 212 -1.45 -14.85 -2.03
CA PRO A 212 -0.12 -15.29 -2.44
C PRO A 212 0.27 -16.62 -1.81
N SER A 213 1.11 -17.40 -2.50
CA SER A 213 1.63 -18.65 -1.94
C SER A 213 2.61 -18.38 -0.78
N PRO A 214 2.85 -19.33 0.14
CA PRO A 214 3.84 -19.18 1.22
C PRO A 214 5.24 -18.74 0.74
N ARG A 215 5.64 -19.14 -0.47
CA ARG A 215 6.92 -18.74 -1.08
C ARG A 215 6.95 -17.28 -1.54
N ASP A 216 5.78 -16.73 -1.84
CA ASP A 216 5.63 -15.34 -2.23
C ASP A 216 5.55 -14.42 -1.01
N GLU A 217 5.20 -14.94 0.17
CA GLU A 217 5.12 -14.16 1.41
C GLU A 217 6.48 -13.59 1.83
N ASP A 218 7.57 -14.31 1.57
CA ASP A 218 8.94 -13.82 1.79
C ASP A 218 9.20 -12.51 1.02
N LYS A 219 8.53 -12.30 -0.12
CA LYS A 219 8.69 -11.07 -0.91
C LYS A 219 8.04 -9.86 -0.23
N LEU A 220 7.10 -10.08 0.68
CA LEU A 220 6.44 -9.03 1.46
C LEU A 220 7.22 -8.64 2.72
N SER A 221 8.37 -9.26 2.99
CA SER A 221 9.24 -8.83 4.11
C SER A 221 9.65 -7.35 3.99
N TYR A 222 9.65 -6.80 2.76
CA TYR A 222 9.94 -5.39 2.49
C TYR A 222 8.83 -4.42 2.90
N VAL A 223 7.62 -4.91 3.22
CA VAL A 223 6.53 -4.08 3.77
C VAL A 223 6.99 -3.37 5.04
N CYS A 224 7.69 -4.07 5.94
CA CYS A 224 8.18 -3.48 7.18
C CYS A 224 9.19 -2.35 6.92
N GLN A 225 10.09 -2.55 5.96
CA GLN A 225 11.03 -1.51 5.57
C GLN A 225 10.30 -0.26 5.02
N HIS A 226 9.25 -0.46 4.24
CA HIS A 226 8.45 0.64 3.71
C HIS A 226 7.77 1.44 4.82
N VAL A 227 7.03 0.78 5.71
CA VAL A 227 6.29 1.48 6.79
C VAL A 227 7.23 2.15 7.79
N ASP A 228 8.36 1.52 8.14
CA ASP A 228 9.37 2.12 9.04
C ASP A 228 10.01 3.37 8.42
N THR A 229 10.19 3.38 7.10
CA THR A 229 10.80 4.52 6.38
C THR A 229 9.79 5.65 6.16
N CYS A 230 8.53 5.29 5.88
CA CYS A 230 7.54 6.23 5.35
C CYS A 230 6.54 6.75 6.38
N ILE A 231 6.23 5.98 7.42
CA ILE A 231 5.30 6.37 8.46
C ILE A 231 6.10 6.90 9.65
N ALA A 232 6.08 8.22 9.81
CA ALA A 232 6.69 8.87 10.96
C ALA A 232 5.86 8.59 12.23
N SER A 233 6.47 8.82 13.41
CA SER A 233 5.75 8.73 14.69
C SER A 233 4.58 9.70 14.80
N LYS A 234 4.60 10.79 14.00
CA LYS A 234 3.46 11.71 13.85
C LYS A 234 2.73 11.36 12.55
N PRO A 235 1.39 11.32 12.56
CA PRO A 235 0.57 11.13 11.37
C PRO A 235 0.90 12.13 10.26
N SER A 236 0.82 11.65 9.03
CA SER A 236 1.17 12.37 7.82
C SER A 236 0.38 11.83 6.62
N VAL A 237 0.59 12.41 5.44
CA VAL A 237 0.06 11.91 4.14
C VAL A 237 0.37 10.43 3.87
N ASN A 238 1.43 9.88 4.46
CA ASN A 238 1.82 8.49 4.25
C ASN A 238 1.06 7.52 5.18
N GLY A 239 0.46 8.03 6.25
CA GLY A 239 -0.15 7.20 7.29
C GLY A 239 0.18 7.61 8.73
N ALA A 240 -0.10 6.68 9.63
CA ALA A 240 -0.02 6.86 11.08
C ALA A 240 0.33 5.54 11.80
N ILE A 241 0.81 5.66 13.04
CA ILE A 241 0.89 4.53 13.98
C ILE A 241 -0.35 4.59 14.88
N ILE A 242 -1.14 3.52 14.88
CA ILE A 242 -2.34 3.37 15.72
C ILE A 242 -2.08 2.32 16.80
N PHE A 243 -2.77 2.44 17.93
CA PHE A 243 -2.62 1.55 19.08
C PHE A 243 -3.96 0.88 19.39
N GLY A 244 -3.91 -0.41 19.72
CA GLY A 244 -5.03 -1.08 20.39
C GLY A 244 -6.31 -1.23 19.57
N ILE A 245 -6.20 -1.28 18.24
CA ILE A 245 -7.32 -1.75 17.42
C ILE A 245 -7.31 -3.26 17.57
N ASP A 246 -8.33 -3.78 18.24
CA ASP A 246 -8.60 -5.21 18.37
C ASP A 246 -8.43 -5.84 17.00
N GLU A 247 -7.68 -6.94 16.89
CA GLU A 247 -7.40 -7.59 15.61
C GLU A 247 -8.70 -8.00 14.88
N THR A 248 -9.83 -7.98 15.60
CA THR A 248 -11.17 -8.33 15.14
C THR A 248 -12.07 -7.16 14.73
N SER A 249 -11.65 -5.88 14.79
CA SER A 249 -12.51 -4.81 14.27
C SER A 249 -12.37 -4.75 12.74
N ASP A 250 -13.25 -5.50 12.07
CA ASP A 250 -13.43 -5.52 10.61
C ASP A 250 -13.99 -4.19 10.07
N ASP A 251 -14.27 -3.23 10.95
CA ASP A 251 -14.66 -1.87 10.62
C ASP A 251 -13.48 -1.15 9.96
N ALA A 252 -13.28 -1.46 8.69
CA ALA A 252 -12.22 -0.97 7.84
C ALA A 252 -12.26 0.56 7.86
N ILE A 253 -11.19 1.09 8.41
CA ILE A 253 -11.03 2.47 8.79
C ILE A 253 -10.99 3.32 7.52
N SER A 254 -12.10 3.99 7.20
CA SER A 254 -12.07 5.17 6.32
C SER A 254 -11.38 6.28 7.10
N THR A 255 -10.05 6.22 7.22
CA THR A 255 -9.28 7.31 7.79
C THR A 255 -9.22 8.42 6.76
N HIS A 256 -10.16 9.34 6.80
CA HIS A 256 -9.82 10.71 6.44
C HIS A 256 -8.81 11.20 7.48
N ILE A 257 -7.52 11.01 7.20
CA ILE A 257 -6.48 11.84 7.81
C ILE A 257 -6.58 13.16 7.03
N ASP A 258 -7.40 14.09 7.51
CA ASP A 258 -7.38 15.45 6.98
C ASP A 258 -5.96 15.98 7.17
N VAL A 259 -5.24 16.15 6.07
CA VAL A 259 -3.85 16.63 6.07
C VAL A 259 -3.82 18.16 6.04
N ASP A 260 -4.89 18.79 5.54
CA ASP A 260 -4.99 20.24 5.43
C ASP A 260 -5.18 20.87 6.81
N THR A 261 -5.93 20.20 7.69
CA THR A 261 -5.90 20.49 9.11
C THR A 261 -4.92 19.53 9.78
N HIS A 262 -3.74 20.03 10.15
CA HIS A 262 -2.73 19.27 10.89
C HIS A 262 -3.41 18.34 11.90
N PRO A 263 -3.16 17.02 11.90
CA PRO A 263 -3.83 16.11 12.82
C PRO A 263 -3.36 16.47 14.24
N SER A 264 -4.10 17.37 14.89
CA SER A 264 -3.82 17.83 16.25
C SER A 264 -4.31 16.83 17.28
N ASP A 265 -5.13 15.86 16.86
CA ASP A 265 -5.82 14.93 17.75
C ASP A 265 -5.24 13.51 17.64
N VAL A 266 -3.92 13.42 17.69
CA VAL A 266 -3.17 12.16 17.66
C VAL A 266 -2.88 11.73 19.08
N TYR A 267 -3.30 10.52 19.43
CA TYR A 267 -3.00 9.87 20.70
C TYR A 267 -1.50 9.96 21.03
N ILE A 268 -1.16 10.72 22.08
CA ILE A 268 0.15 10.65 22.73
C ILE A 268 -0.03 9.75 23.96
N PRO A 269 0.68 8.61 24.06
CA PRO A 269 0.54 7.72 25.20
C PRO A 269 0.84 8.46 26.51
N PRO A 270 0.13 8.11 27.60
CA PRO A 270 0.28 8.83 28.85
C PRO A 270 1.68 8.56 29.41
N GLN A 271 2.41 9.63 29.72
CA GLN A 271 3.51 9.50 30.68
C GLN A 271 2.90 8.91 31.96
N ARG A 272 3.52 7.84 32.47
CA ARG A 272 3.07 7.05 33.63
C ARG A 272 2.31 7.91 34.66
N GLY A 273 1.01 7.66 34.85
CA GLY A 273 0.25 8.19 35.99
C GLY A 273 -1.05 8.94 35.69
N ALA A 274 -1.45 9.16 34.44
CA ALA A 274 -2.70 9.87 34.14
C ALA A 274 -3.91 8.92 33.91
N ARG A 275 -4.99 9.17 34.66
CA ARG A 275 -6.31 8.52 34.53
C ARG A 275 -7.20 9.29 33.53
N ALA A 276 -8.04 8.51 32.82
CA ALA A 276 -9.12 8.90 31.89
C ALA A 276 -8.68 9.36 30.49
N GLN A 277 -8.87 8.51 29.48
CA GLN A 277 -8.56 8.74 28.06
C GLN A 277 -9.82 8.67 27.20
N ARG A 278 -9.92 9.58 26.22
CA ARG A 278 -10.98 9.60 25.19
C ARG A 278 -10.56 8.72 24.00
N VAL A 279 -11.49 7.87 23.58
CA VAL A 279 -11.42 7.01 22.39
C VAL A 279 -11.50 7.88 21.13
N ILE A 280 -10.64 7.63 20.15
CA ILE A 280 -10.75 8.23 18.81
C ILE A 280 -11.74 7.37 18.05
N TYR A 281 -12.87 7.96 17.67
CA TYR A 281 -13.67 7.44 16.57
C TYR A 281 -12.93 7.86 15.31
N VAL A 282 -12.37 6.89 14.60
CA VAL A 282 -12.23 7.11 13.17
C VAL A 282 -13.65 7.32 12.68
N ASN A 283 -13.89 8.41 11.94
CA ASN A 283 -15.19 8.65 11.34
C ASN A 283 -15.57 7.42 10.51
N GLU A 284 -16.33 6.51 11.10
CA GLU A 284 -17.20 5.63 10.37
C GLU A 284 -18.05 6.54 9.50
N PRO A 285 -18.13 6.32 8.18
CA PRO A 285 -19.19 6.93 7.40
C PRO A 285 -20.48 6.56 8.14
N SER A 286 -21.16 7.59 8.61
CA SER A 286 -22.27 7.53 9.55
C SER A 286 -23.10 6.27 9.38
N ASP A 287 -23.30 5.53 10.47
CA ASP A 287 -24.26 4.43 10.60
C ASP A 287 -25.67 4.88 10.19
N SER A 288 -25.94 4.97 8.88
CA SER A 288 -27.29 4.78 8.38
C SER A 288 -27.51 3.28 8.31
N VAL A 289 -28.01 2.77 9.42
CA VAL A 289 -28.63 1.47 9.61
C VAL A 289 -29.46 1.10 8.36
N ASP A 290 -29.17 -0.08 7.80
CA ASP A 290 -30.00 -0.86 6.86
C ASP A 290 -30.14 -0.44 5.38
N ASP A 291 -29.11 0.15 4.76
CA ASP A 291 -29.00 0.18 3.29
C ASP A 291 -27.60 -0.28 2.85
N GLU A 292 -27.21 -1.52 3.19
CA GLU A 292 -25.98 -2.09 2.63
C GLU A 292 -26.14 -2.21 1.12
N CYS A 293 -25.37 -1.40 0.41
CA CYS A 293 -25.28 -1.44 -1.05
C CYS A 293 -24.94 -2.85 -1.53
N LYS A 294 -25.75 -3.39 -2.44
CA LYS A 294 -25.59 -4.75 -2.97
C LYS A 294 -24.99 -4.73 -4.37
N TYR A 295 -24.29 -5.82 -4.66
CA TYR A 295 -23.69 -6.14 -5.96
C TYR A 295 -24.68 -6.87 -6.87
#